data_AF-A0A916WN35-F1
#
_entry.id   AF-A0A916WN35-F1
#
_cell.length_a   1.000
_cell.length_b   1.000
_cell.length_c   1.000
_cell.angle_alpha   90.00
_cell.angle_beta   90.00
_cell.angle_gamma   90.00
#
_symmetry.space_group_name_H-M   'P 1'
#
loop_
_entity.id
_entity.type
_entity.pdbx_description
1 polymer ?
#
loop_
_entity_poly.entity_id
_entity_poly.type
_entity_poly.pdbx_seq_one_letter_code
_entity_poly.pdbx_strand_id
1 'polypeptide(L)' 'MGSFSPIHLLVLAIVAILLLGGGRFSNLMGDVAKGVKNFKKGMAEEDEPAKPSKRIEAQSRAEPAFDREGDRVRDDR' A
#
# COMPACT_ATOMS: atom_id res chain seq x y z
N MET A 1 31.91 -19.04 -15.45
CA MET A 1 31.88 -18.95 -13.97
C MET A 1 30.82 -17.91 -13.61
N GLY A 2 29.58 -18.38 -13.42
CA GLY A 2 28.35 -17.59 -13.48
C GLY A 2 27.97 -16.93 -12.15
N SER A 3 28.67 -15.86 -11.81
CA SER A 3 28.51 -15.09 -10.57
C SER A 3 27.24 -14.21 -10.49
N PHE A 4 26.38 -14.22 -11.50
CA PHE A 4 25.13 -13.43 -11.52
C PHE A 4 23.88 -14.31 -11.59
N SER A 5 23.86 -15.39 -10.80
CA SER A 5 22.66 -16.21 -10.65
C SER A 5 21.54 -15.39 -9.98
N PRO A 6 20.29 -15.45 -10.47
CA PRO A 6 19.13 -14.83 -9.81
C PRO A 6 18.99 -15.17 -8.32
N ILE A 7 19.56 -16.30 -7.90
CA ILE A 7 19.63 -16.73 -6.49
C ILE A 7 20.41 -15.73 -5.64
N HIS A 8 21.49 -15.12 -6.14
CA HIS A 8 22.27 -14.13 -5.39
C HIS A 8 21.45 -12.86 -5.12
N LEU A 9 20.67 -12.40 -6.11
CA LEU A 9 19.80 -11.23 -5.95
C LEU A 9 18.70 -11.51 -4.92
N LEU A 10 18.14 -12.72 -4.91
CA LEU A 10 17.15 -13.13 -3.92
C LEU A 10 17.72 -13.13 -2.49
N VAL A 11 18.92 -13.71 -2.31
CA VAL A 11 19.61 -13.72 -1.01
C VAL A 11 19.93 -12.29 -0.55
N LEU A 12 20.43 -11.43 -1.45
CA LEU A 12 20.72 -10.03 -1.15
C LEU A 12 19.45 -9.27 -0.72
N ALA A 13 18.33 -9.49 -1.41
CA ALA A 13 17.05 -8.87 -1.07
C ALA A 13 16.57 -9.28 0.33
N ILE A 14 16.69 -10.56 0.69
CA ILE A 14 16.33 -11.06 2.03
C ILE A 14 17.21 -10.40 3.09
N VAL A 15 18.52 -10.34 2.88
CA VAL A 15 19.45 -9.69 3.82
C VAL A 15 19.12 -8.20 3.97
N ALA A 16 18.83 -7.51 2.87
CA ALA A 16 18.43 -6.10 2.91
C ALA A 16 17.14 -5.89 3.73
N ILE A 17 16.12 -6.73 3.55
CA ILE A 17 14.86 -6.64 4.32
C ILE A 17 15.10 -6.89 5.81
N LEU A 18 15.98 -7.84 6.16
CA LEU A 18 16.33 -8.12 7.56
C LEU A 18 17.09 -6.95 8.21
N LEU A 19 17.98 -6.28 7.48
CA LEU A 19 18.72 -5.10 7.96
C LEU A 19 17.83 -3.86 8.09
N LEU A 20 16.90 -3.66 7.15
CA LEU A 20 15.98 -2.53 7.17
C LEU A 20 14.83 -2.72 8.18
N GLY A 21 14.48 -3.96 8.51
CA GLY A 21 13.37 -4.32 9.37
C GLY A 21 12.00 -4.17 8.68
N GLY A 22 11.06 -5.07 9.01
CA GLY A 22 9.75 -5.13 8.34
C GLY A 22 8.92 -3.85 8.42
N GLY A 23 9.08 -3.05 9.48
CA GLY A 23 8.34 -1.79 9.66
C GLY A 23 8.76 -0.66 8.71
N ARG A 24 10.05 -0.52 8.40
CA ARG A 24 10.54 0.50 7.45
C ARG A 24 10.31 0.06 6.00
N PHE A 25 10.51 -1.23 5.71
CA PHE A 25 10.28 -1.78 4.37
C PHE A 25 8.80 -1.69 3.96
N SER A 26 7.85 -2.01 4.86
CA SER A 26 6.42 -1.97 4.55
C SER A 26 5.90 -0.56 4.22
N ASN A 27 6.32 0.46 4.99
CA ASN A 27 5.96 1.85 4.71
C ASN A 27 6.56 2.35 3.38
N LEU A 28 7.84 2.04 3.13
CA LEU A 28 8.52 2.42 1.88
C LEU A 28 7.93 1.70 0.67
N MET A 29 7.64 0.41 0.78
CA MET A 29 6.98 -0.38 -0.25
C MET A 29 5.58 0.15 -0.56
N GLY A 30 4.85 0.63 0.45
CA GLY A 30 3.53 1.25 0.28
C GLY A 30 3.59 2.54 -0.54
N ASP A 31 4.55 3.42 -0.27
CA ASP A 31 4.70 4.68 -1.01
C ASP A 31 5.26 4.46 -2.42
N VAL A 32 6.19 3.52 -2.58
CA VAL A 32 6.69 3.09 -3.90
C VAL A 32 5.57 2.43 -4.71
N ALA A 33 4.76 1.56 -4.10
CA ALA A 33 3.63 0.91 -4.79
C ALA A 33 2.58 1.92 -5.25
N LYS A 34 2.29 2.96 -4.47
CA LYS A 34 1.40 4.06 -4.89
C LYS A 34 2.02 4.85 -6.06
N GLY A 35 3.32 5.17 -6.01
CA GLY A 35 4.03 5.85 -7.09
C GLY A 35 4.03 5.06 -8.40
N VAL A 36 4.38 3.77 -8.34
CA VAL A 36 4.38 2.87 -9.51
C VAL A 36 2.95 2.63 -10.04
N LYS A 37 1.93 2.51 -9.17
CA LYS A 37 0.53 2.36 -9.60
C LYS A 37 0.03 3.61 -10.32
N ASN A 38 0.39 4.80 -9.85
CA ASN A 38 0.01 6.06 -10.49
C ASN A 38 0.76 6.26 -11.81
N PHE A 39 2.03 5.86 -11.88
CA PHE A 39 2.81 5.86 -13.13
C PHE A 39 2.20 4.93 -14.18
N LYS A 40 1.85 3.70 -13.78
CA LYS A 40 1.19 2.72 -14.65
C LYS A 40 -0.20 3.19 -15.10
N LYS A 41 -0.97 3.82 -14.20
CA LYS A 41 -2.27 4.42 -14.57
C LYS A 41 -2.09 5.59 -15.55
N GLY A 42 -1.13 6.48 -15.32
CA GLY A 42 -0.85 7.58 -16.24
C GLY A 42 -0.46 7.12 -17.64
N MET A 43 0.36 6.06 -17.74
CA MET A 43 0.69 5.45 -19.03
C MET A 43 -0.48 4.71 -19.67
N ALA A 44 -1.32 4.03 -18.89
CA ALA A 44 -2.49 3.33 -19.42
C ALA A 44 -3.62 4.28 -19.82
N GLU A 45 -3.71 5.47 -19.23
CA GLU A 45 -4.67 6.52 -19.61
C GLU A 45 -4.32 7.18 -20.96
N GLU A 46 -3.07 7.08 -21.44
CA GLU A 46 -2.71 7.47 -22.82
C GLU A 46 -3.19 6.45 -23.88
N ASP A 47 -3.42 5.19 -23.50
CA ASP A 47 -3.81 4.09 -24.41
C ASP A 47 -5.31 3.69 -24.32
N GLU A 48 -6.03 4.00 -23.24
CA GLU A 48 -7.46 3.69 -23.06
C GLU A 48 -8.31 4.97 -22.83
N PRO A 49 -9.53 5.08 -23.42
CA PRO A 49 -10.43 6.19 -23.12
C PRO A 49 -10.85 6.17 -21.63
N ALA A 50 -10.42 7.21 -20.93
CA ALA A 50 -10.67 7.59 -19.53
C ALA A 50 -11.74 6.79 -18.77
N LYS A 51 -11.32 5.79 -17.98
CA LYS A 51 -12.13 5.28 -16.85
C LYS A 51 -11.78 6.07 -15.59
N PRO A 52 -12.77 6.58 -14.83
CA PRO A 52 -12.52 7.45 -13.69
C PRO A 52 -11.71 6.72 -12.61
N SER A 53 -10.47 7.13 -12.45
CA SER A 53 -9.53 6.63 -11.45
C SER A 53 -10.08 6.94 -10.05
N LYS A 54 -10.49 5.91 -9.29
CA LYS A 54 -10.74 6.01 -7.85
C LYS A 54 -9.48 6.59 -7.18
N ARG A 55 -9.54 7.88 -6.89
CA ARG A 55 -8.51 8.68 -6.22
C ARG A 55 -8.23 8.06 -4.86
N ILE A 56 -6.95 7.90 -4.55
CA ILE A 56 -6.46 7.34 -3.29
C ILE A 56 -6.72 8.38 -2.20
N GLU A 57 -7.92 8.41 -1.64
CA GLU A 57 -8.26 9.31 -0.52
C GLU A 57 -9.07 8.64 0.60
N ALA A 58 -9.35 7.32 0.51
CA ALA A 58 -10.29 6.66 1.43
C ALA A 58 -9.82 5.31 1.99
N GLN A 59 -8.52 5.11 2.22
CA GLN A 59 -8.06 3.94 3.00
C GLN A 59 -7.13 4.32 4.17
N SER A 60 -7.27 5.55 4.67
CA SER A 60 -6.75 5.96 5.98
C SER A 60 -7.88 6.38 6.92
N ARG A 61 -9.05 5.76 6.77
CA ARG A 61 -10.05 5.71 7.85
C ARG A 61 -10.06 4.27 8.36
N ALA A 62 -8.99 3.91 9.06
CA ALA A 62 -9.12 2.95 10.15
C ALA A 62 -9.95 3.65 11.24
N GLU A 63 -11.27 3.75 11.02
CA GLU A 63 -12.18 3.94 12.13
C GLU A 63 -12.40 2.57 12.75
N PRO A 64 -11.93 2.31 13.98
CA PRO A 64 -12.46 1.20 14.75
C PRO A 64 -13.95 1.49 14.94
N ALA A 65 -14.81 0.64 14.39
CA ALA A 65 -16.26 0.69 14.56
C ALA A 65 -16.65 0.22 15.98
N PHE A 66 -16.11 0.87 17.00
CA PHE A 66 -16.56 0.75 18.38
C PHE A 66 -16.93 2.17 18.79
N ASP A 67 -18.24 2.42 18.95
CA ASP A 67 -18.89 3.53 19.68
C ASP A 67 -20.27 3.90 19.07
N ARG A 68 -21.06 2.92 18.64
CA ARG A 68 -22.48 3.13 18.25
C ARG A 68 -23.52 2.60 19.25
N GLU A 69 -23.10 2.27 20.47
CA GLU A 69 -24.01 1.67 21.47
C GLU A 69 -24.30 2.58 22.69
N GLY A 70 -23.65 3.75 22.80
CA GLY A 70 -23.81 4.62 23.98
C GLY A 70 -24.95 5.66 23.89
N ASP A 71 -25.44 5.98 22.69
CA ASP A 71 -26.26 7.20 22.49
C ASP A 71 -27.77 6.93 22.32
N ARG A 72 -28.18 5.66 22.20
CA ARG A 72 -29.60 5.30 22.06
C ARG A 72 -30.36 5.19 23.39
N VAL A 73 -29.67 5.26 24.53
CA VAL A 73 -30.26 5.00 25.85
C VAL A 73 -30.59 6.30 26.61
N ARG A 74 -30.13 7.47 26.12
CA ARG A 74 -30.36 8.76 26.78
C ARG A 74 -31.59 9.52 26.31
N ASP A 75 -32.15 9.16 25.16
CA ASP A 75 -33.31 9.88 24.59
C ASP A 75 -34.66 9.30 25.07
N ASP A 76 -34.64 8.16 25.78
CA ASP A 76 -35.86 7.46 26.25
C ASP A 76 -36.09 7.56 27.78
N ARG A 77 -35.43 8.47 28.51
CA ARG A 77 -35.65 8.64 29.96
C ARG A 77 -35.96 10.07 30.41
#